data_AF-A0A4U7F3A5-F1
#
_entry.id   AF-A0A4U7F3A5-F1
#
_cell.length_a   1.000
_cell.length_b   1.000
_cell.length_c   1.000
_cell.angle_alpha   90.00
_cell.angle_beta   90.00
_cell.angle_gamma   90.00
#
_symmetry.space_group_name_H-M   'P 1'
#
loop_
_entity.id
_entity.type
_entity.pdbx_description
1 polymer ?
#
loop_
_entity_poly.entity_id
_entity_poly.type
_entity_poly.pdbx_seq_one_letter_code
_entity_poly.pdbx_strand_id
1 'polypeptide(L)'
;GTTDTGYVQSLDPGETTTMTFELTTTGSATAGSTYPVSFDFRYDDADGDSQLTDTYRVPIDVTESEEGGLPLPVIVVALLVVGTGALVLYRRRQ
;
A
#
# COMPACT_ATOMS: atom_id res chain seq x y z
N GLY A 1 13.40 0.00 8.01
CA GLY A 1 14.77 -0.55 7.91
C GLY A 1 15.01 -0.90 6.46
N THR A 2 16.19 -0.64 5.90
CA THR A 2 16.45 -0.76 4.44
C THR A 2 16.84 -2.18 4.01
N THR A 3 16.43 -3.20 4.76
CA THR A 3 16.87 -4.57 4.48
C THR A 3 15.94 -5.17 3.42
N ASP A 4 16.49 -5.43 2.25
CA ASP A 4 15.83 -6.08 1.10
C ASP A 4 15.94 -7.62 1.16
N THR A 5 16.67 -8.14 2.15
CA THR A 5 17.00 -9.55 2.29
C THR A 5 16.47 -10.09 3.61
N GLY A 6 15.84 -11.26 3.58
CA GLY A 6 15.47 -12.03 4.77
C GLY A 6 16.34 -13.27 4.92
N TYR A 7 16.48 -13.78 6.14
CA TYR A 7 17.26 -14.99 6.42
C TYR A 7 16.52 -15.93 7.37
N VAL A 8 16.59 -17.23 7.07
CA VAL A 8 16.16 -18.33 7.95
C VAL A 8 17.33 -19.29 8.04
N GLN A 9 17.64 -19.75 9.25
CA GLN A 9 18.83 -20.55 9.51
C GLN A 9 18.80 -21.91 8.78
N SER A 10 17.68 -22.61 8.88
CA SER A 10 17.45 -23.90 8.23
C SER A 10 15.95 -24.21 8.24
N LEU A 11 15.54 -25.14 7.38
CA LEU A 11 14.20 -25.73 7.39
C LEU A 11 14.36 -27.25 7.31
N ASP A 12 13.63 -27.96 8.17
CA ASP A 12 13.56 -29.42 8.11
C ASP A 12 12.80 -29.88 6.85
N PRO A 13 12.96 -31.15 6.42
CA PRO A 13 12.22 -31.70 5.29
C PRO A 13 10.70 -31.54 5.46
N GLY A 14 10.07 -30.76 4.57
CA GLY A 14 8.63 -30.47 4.60
C GLY A 14 8.23 -29.30 5.50
N GLU A 15 9.17 -28.66 6.20
CA GLU A 15 8.92 -27.45 6.95
C GLU A 15 8.69 -26.26 6.01
N THR A 16 7.87 -25.29 6.45
CA THR A 16 7.62 -24.04 5.72
C THR A 16 7.69 -22.87 6.67
N THR A 17 8.21 -21.76 6.18
CA THR A 17 8.29 -20.48 6.90
C THR A 17 7.69 -19.35 6.09
N THR A 18 7.25 -18.29 6.76
CA THR A 18 6.71 -17.08 6.14
C THR A 18 7.65 -15.91 6.39
N MET A 19 8.04 -15.22 5.32
CA MET A 19 8.90 -14.04 5.39
C MET A 19 8.09 -12.81 4.99
N THR A 20 8.28 -11.70 5.70
CA THR A 20 7.56 -10.44 5.45
C THR A 20 8.56 -9.35 5.07
N PHE A 21 8.26 -8.65 3.98
CA PHE A 21 9.06 -7.55 3.47
C PHE A 21 8.22 -6.29 3.43
N GLU A 22 8.80 -5.17 3.83
CA GLU A 22 8.17 -3.86 3.72
C GLU A 22 8.43 -3.31 2.32
N LEU A 23 7.36 -3.04 1.56
CA LEU A 23 7.44 -2.38 0.27
C LEU A 23 6.90 -0.96 0.42
N THR A 24 7.69 0.01 -0.03
CA THR A 24 7.28 1.42 -0.06
C THR A 24 7.32 1.93 -1.48
N THR A 25 6.41 2.86 -1.78
CA THR A 25 6.31 3.53 -3.08
C THR A 25 6.58 5.01 -2.89
N THR A 26 7.19 5.66 -3.88
CA THR A 26 7.45 7.11 -3.85
C THR A 26 6.22 7.87 -4.34
N GLY A 27 6.06 9.12 -3.91
CA GLY A 27 5.00 10.01 -4.43
C GLY A 27 5.12 10.36 -5.92
N SER A 28 6.22 9.95 -6.56
CA SER A 28 6.45 10.06 -8.01
C SER A 28 6.06 8.81 -8.80
N ALA A 29 5.64 7.73 -8.14
CA ALA A 29 5.17 6.54 -8.83
C ALA A 29 3.88 6.86 -9.60
N THR A 30 3.76 6.29 -10.79
CA THR A 30 2.59 6.52 -11.63
C THR A 30 1.44 5.63 -11.13
N ALA A 31 0.39 6.25 -10.62
CA ALA A 31 -0.81 5.53 -10.22
C ALA A 31 -1.46 4.83 -11.44
N GLY A 32 -2.00 3.65 -11.19
CA GLY A 32 -2.53 2.75 -12.23
C GLY A 32 -1.44 2.01 -13.02
N SER A 33 -0.17 2.14 -12.64
CA SER A 33 0.94 1.37 -13.25
C SER A 33 1.35 0.19 -12.37
N THR A 34 1.88 -0.84 -13.01
CA THR A 34 2.38 -2.05 -12.35
C THR A 34 3.90 -2.08 -12.41
N TYR A 35 4.54 -2.31 -11.27
CA TYR A 35 5.99 -2.42 -11.16
C TYR A 35 6.38 -3.82 -10.67
N PRO A 36 7.33 -4.51 -11.31
CA PRO A 36 7.75 -5.84 -10.88
C PRO A 36 8.74 -5.75 -9.70
N VAL A 37 8.51 -6.57 -8.68
CA VAL A 37 9.49 -6.87 -7.64
C VAL A 37 10.11 -8.24 -7.95
N SER A 38 11.43 -8.36 -7.81
CA SER A 38 12.18 -9.58 -8.11
C SER A 38 12.61 -10.26 -6.80
N PHE A 39 12.43 -11.57 -6.72
CA PHE A 39 12.86 -12.42 -5.61
C PHE A 39 13.72 -13.57 -6.12
N ASP A 40 14.83 -13.82 -5.46
CA ASP A 40 15.65 -15.01 -5.62
C ASP A 40 15.93 -15.62 -4.25
N PHE A 41 16.12 -16.94 -4.21
CA PHE A 41 16.40 -17.67 -2.98
C PHE A 41 17.75 -18.34 -3.12
N ARG A 42 18.61 -18.08 -2.13
CA ARG A 42 19.87 -18.77 -1.97
C ARG A 42 19.78 -19.72 -0.77
N TYR A 43 20.16 -20.96 -0.96
CA TYR A 43 20.18 -21.98 0.08
C TYR A 43 21.31 -22.98 -0.17
N ASP A 44 21.72 -23.70 0.87
CA ASP A 44 22.56 -24.88 0.72
C ASP A 44 21.63 -26.12 0.78
N ASP A 45 21.79 -27.05 -0.15
CA ASP A 45 20.96 -28.25 -0.21
C ASP A 45 21.41 -29.35 0.76
N ALA A 46 20.75 -30.50 0.73
CA ALA A 46 21.04 -31.61 1.64
C ALA A 46 22.43 -32.22 1.47
N ASP A 47 23.04 -32.04 0.28
CA ASP A 47 24.39 -32.50 -0.03
C ASP A 47 25.45 -31.45 0.35
N GLY A 48 25.03 -30.25 0.78
CA GLY A 48 25.88 -29.14 1.19
C GLY A 48 26.28 -28.23 0.02
N ASP A 49 25.64 -28.38 -1.14
CA ASP A 49 25.91 -27.57 -2.32
C ASP A 49 25.07 -26.28 -2.29
N SER A 50 25.71 -25.14 -2.54
CA SER A 50 25.01 -23.86 -2.64
C SER A 50 24.22 -23.78 -3.94
N GLN A 51 22.93 -23.49 -3.80
CA GLN A 51 22.00 -23.28 -4.90
C GLN A 51 21.47 -21.84 -4.91
N LEU A 52 21.17 -21.36 -6.12
CA LEU A 52 20.45 -20.12 -6.35
C LEU A 52 19.27 -20.42 -7.28
N THR A 53 18.07 -20.04 -6.88
CA THR A 53 16.89 -20.23 -7.72
C THR A 53 16.87 -19.24 -8.88
N ASP A 54 16.05 -19.54 -9.87
CA ASP A 54 15.63 -18.53 -10.85
C ASP A 54 14.94 -17.35 -10.14
N THR A 55 15.02 -16.17 -10.77
CA THR A 55 14.36 -14.97 -10.28
C THR A 55 12.85 -15.02 -10.53
N TYR A 56 12.09 -15.00 -9.46
CA TYR A 56 10.64 -14.83 -9.47
C TYR A 56 10.30 -13.34 -9.58
N ARG A 57 9.38 -12.99 -10.49
CA ARG A 57 8.90 -11.60 -10.65
C ARG A 57 7.45 -11.51 -10.24
N VAL A 58 7.19 -10.69 -9.23
CA VAL A 58 5.85 -10.43 -8.70
C VAL A 58 5.41 -9.03 -9.13
N PRO A 59 4.33 -8.89 -9.91
CA PRO A 59 3.79 -7.58 -10.27
C PRO A 59 3.12 -6.93 -9.05
N ILE A 60 3.45 -5.66 -8.79
CA ILE A 60 2.81 -4.85 -7.74
C ILE A 60 2.12 -3.67 -8.41
N ASP A 61 0.81 -3.57 -8.19
CA ASP A 61 0.00 -2.47 -8.70
C ASP A 61 0.10 -1.25 -7.78
N VAL A 62 0.43 -0.11 -8.36
CA VAL A 62 0.43 1.17 -7.64
C VAL A 62 -0.93 1.82 -7.81
N THR A 63 -1.66 1.96 -6.70
CA THR A 63 -2.95 2.64 -6.68
C THR A 63 -2.79 4.13 -6.39
N GLU A 64 -3.79 4.93 -6.79
CA GLU A 64 -3.86 6.32 -6.33
C GLU A 64 -3.93 6.35 -4.80
N SER A 65 -3.23 7.31 -4.21
CA SER A 65 -3.42 7.62 -2.80
C SER A 65 -4.85 8.10 -2.61
N GLU A 66 -5.61 7.45 -1.74
CA GLU A 66 -6.91 7.98 -1.34
C GLU A 66 -6.68 9.31 -0.61
N GLU A 67 -7.01 10.44 -1.24
CA GLU A 67 -7.07 11.73 -0.58
C GLU A 67 -8.21 11.68 0.46
N GLY A 68 -7.87 11.21 1.66
CA GLY A 68 -8.75 11.16 2.83
C GLY A 68 -9.01 12.56 3.39
N GLY A 69 -9.70 13.40 2.62
CA GLY A 69 -10.14 14.74 3.01
C GLY A 69 -11.65 14.79 3.24
N LEU A 70 -12.08 15.62 4.19
CA LEU A 70 -13.49 16.01 4.26
C LEU A 70 -13.91 16.64 2.92
N PRO A 71 -15.10 16.33 2.37
CA PRO A 71 -15.55 16.91 1.11
C PRO A 71 -15.93 18.39 1.32
N LEU A 72 -14.92 19.26 1.35
CA LEU A 72 -15.06 20.69 1.64
C LEU A 72 -16.15 21.37 0.78
N PRO A 73 -16.29 21.07 -0.54
CA PRO A 73 -17.37 21.66 -1.33
C PRO A 73 -18.77 21.31 -0.80
N VAL A 74 -18.98 20.07 -0.35
CA VAL A 74 -20.26 19.61 0.21
C VAL A 74 -20.57 20.32 1.53
N ILE A 75 -19.56 20.48 2.39
CA ILE A 75 -19.68 21.19 3.66
C ILE A 75 -20.04 22.67 3.42
N VAL A 76 -19.38 23.33 2.47
CA VAL A 76 -19.68 24.73 2.12
C VAL A 76 -21.11 24.87 1.63
N VAL A 77 -21.58 24.00 0.73
CA VAL A 77 -22.97 24.02 0.25
C VAL A 77 -23.95 23.80 1.40
N ALA A 78 -23.69 22.84 2.28
CA ALA A 78 -24.55 22.59 3.45
C ALA A 78 -24.64 23.82 4.37
N LEU A 79 -23.50 24.47 4.66
CA LEU A 79 -23.46 25.69 5.46
C LEU A 79 -24.21 26.85 4.79
N LEU A 80 -24.11 26.99 3.47
CA LEU A 80 -24.87 27.99 2.72
C LEU A 80 -26.37 27.71 2.82
N VAL A 81 -26.81 26.47 2.63
CA VAL A 81 -28.24 26.10 2.74
C VAL A 81 -28.77 26.36 4.15
N VAL A 82 -28.03 25.94 5.18
CA VAL A 82 -28.39 26.19 6.59
C VAL A 82 -28.42 27.69 6.89
N GLY A 83 -27.41 28.44 6.47
CA GLY A 83 -27.33 29.89 6.67
C GLY A 83 -28.47 30.64 5.97
N THR A 84 -28.78 30.27 4.73
CA THR A 84 -29.87 30.88 3.96
C THR A 84 -31.23 30.51 4.55
N GLY A 85 -31.42 29.26 4.98
CA GLY A 85 -32.63 28.82 5.68
C GLY A 85 -32.84 29.56 7.00
N ALA A 86 -31.79 29.72 7.80
CA ALA A 86 -31.82 30.49 9.04
C ALA A 86 -32.16 31.98 8.79
N LEU A 87 -31.56 32.58 7.75
CA LEU A 87 -31.85 33.97 7.35
C LEU A 87 -33.32 34.16 6.95
N VAL A 88 -33.87 33.25 6.13
CA VAL A 88 -35.26 33.32 5.66
C VAL A 88 -36.24 33.15 6.82
N LEU A 89 -35.98 32.21 7.74
CA LEU A 89 -36.82 32.01 8.93
C LEU A 89 -36.76 33.21 9.88
N TYR A 90 -35.59 33.85 10.03
CA TYR A 90 -35.46 35.06 10.84
C TYR A 90 -36.27 36.22 10.26
N ARG A 91 -36.19 36.43 8.93
CA ARG A 91 -36.96 37.47 8.24
C ARG A 91 -38.48 37.23 8.23
N ARG A 92 -38.93 35.98 8.37
CA ARG A 92 -40.36 35.66 8.48
C ARG A 92 -40.94 35.85 9.88
N ARG A 93 -40.10 35.94 10.91
CA ARG A 93 -40.52 36.14 12.31
C ARG A 93 -40.46 37.61 12.75
N GLN A 94 -39.82 38.48 11.96
CA GLN A 94 -39.95 39.94 12.07
C GLN A 94 -41.18 40.40 11.27
#